data_AF-A0A521JR43-F1
#
_entry.id   AF-A0A521JR43-F1
#
_cell.length_a   1.000
_cell.length_b   1.000
_cell.length_c   1.000
_cell.angle_alpha   90.00
_cell.angle_beta   90.00
_cell.angle_gamma   90.00
#
_symmetry.space_group_name_H-M   'P 1'
#
loop_
_entity.id
_entity.type
_entity.pdbx_description
1 polymer ?
#
loop_
_entity_poly.entity_id
_entity_poly.type
_entity_poly.pdbx_seq_one_letter_code
_entity_poly.pdbx_strand_id
1 'polypeptide(L)'
;MFENLVSLDSISYILVFIEGLLSFLSPCVIPLIPIYMSYLAGNAKQINEEGQITYKRATVFLHTVFFVLGVSFAFFLLGMAFTALGTFFKTNQLLFTRIGGILIIAFGLYQLDLLDFNFLKKERKIRLNIGNRNMNPLAAFIMGFTFSFAWTPCVGPALSSVLILASGAKSAWIGNLLVLLYAAGFIIPFLLLGLFTTQVLNFLKTRQKLLKYTVKIGGVILIIIGIMTFTGWMNGISKYLNKVSQPFGTKQEQQDEDETIDNNDDSNNLDNNDTIGDVPSDNNNDPQDADNTSNTSENDSKVEDQAKPTEKEVFPAIDFTLIDQYGDEHTLSDYKGKVVFLNFWATWCPPCIKEMPDIEKIYSEYGKNQEDVIILGVANPSSDEFPNNADGSKDEVIAFLDDNGYTFPVVFDETGVLLRNYYINAFPTTFLIDKDGNIYGYVAAMLSKDLMDSVIKQTLDSSDE
;
A
#
# COMPACT_ATOMS: atom_id res chain seq x y z
N MET A 1 -18.26 -22.20 15.92
CA MET A 1 -17.82 -20.79 15.76
C MET A 1 -16.29 -20.61 15.85
N PHE A 2 -15.46 -21.66 15.96
CA PHE A 2 -13.99 -21.52 16.05
C PHE A 2 -13.20 -22.00 14.82
N GLU A 3 -13.75 -22.87 13.96
CA GLU A 3 -13.01 -23.47 12.83
C GLU A 3 -12.83 -22.51 11.63
N ASN A 4 -13.68 -21.49 11.48
CA ASN A 4 -13.59 -20.54 10.36
C ASN A 4 -12.46 -19.50 10.51
N LEU A 5 -12.02 -19.20 11.74
CA LEU A 5 -10.91 -18.25 11.98
C LEU A 5 -9.56 -18.84 11.56
N VAL A 6 -9.28 -20.08 11.96
CA VAL A 6 -8.05 -20.82 11.56
C VAL A 6 -7.92 -20.92 10.04
N SER A 7 -9.05 -20.96 9.34
CA SER A 7 -9.10 -21.10 7.88
C SER A 7 -8.63 -19.84 7.14
N LEU A 8 -8.97 -18.64 7.61
CA LEU A 8 -8.60 -17.38 6.94
C LEU A 8 -7.11 -17.04 7.11
N ASP A 9 -6.58 -17.15 8.33
CA ASP A 9 -5.15 -16.93 8.60
C ASP A 9 -4.29 -17.94 7.81
N SER A 10 -4.66 -19.22 7.81
CA SER A 10 -3.93 -20.26 7.09
C SER A 10 -3.89 -20.02 5.57
N ILE A 11 -4.99 -19.53 4.98
CA ILE A 11 -5.04 -19.18 3.56
C ILE A 11 -4.11 -17.99 3.28
N SER A 12 -4.15 -16.94 4.10
CA SER A 12 -3.26 -15.77 3.98
C SER A 12 -1.78 -16.15 4.05
N TYR A 13 -1.39 -16.98 5.02
CA TYR A 13 -0.01 -17.45 5.16
C TYR A 13 0.44 -18.27 3.92
N ILE A 14 -0.40 -19.19 3.43
CA ILE A 14 -0.09 -20.01 2.25
C ILE A 14 0.00 -19.14 0.98
N LEU A 15 -0.87 -18.15 0.82
CA LEU A 15 -0.87 -17.23 -0.32
C LEU A 15 0.42 -16.40 -0.34
N VAL A 16 0.78 -15.74 0.77
CA VAL A 16 2.00 -14.92 0.89
C VAL A 16 3.28 -15.76 0.66
N PHE A 17 3.29 -17.03 1.09
CA PHE A 17 4.39 -17.96 0.79
C PHE A 17 4.50 -18.30 -0.70
N ILE A 18 3.36 -18.56 -1.36
CA ILE A 18 3.29 -18.83 -2.81
C ILE A 18 3.67 -17.58 -3.62
N GLU A 19 3.30 -16.39 -3.15
CA GLU A 19 3.66 -15.11 -3.77
C GLU A 19 5.18 -14.84 -3.75
N GLY A 20 5.84 -15.15 -2.62
CA GLY A 20 7.31 -15.11 -2.54
C GLY A 20 7.99 -16.10 -3.48
N LEU A 21 7.38 -17.29 -3.68
CA LEU A 21 7.83 -18.30 -4.64
C LEU A 21 7.60 -17.86 -6.10
N LEU A 22 6.45 -17.26 -6.41
CA LEU A 22 6.14 -16.71 -7.75
C LEU A 22 7.04 -15.51 -8.09
N SER A 23 7.37 -14.68 -7.10
CA SER A 23 8.30 -13.56 -7.26
C SER A 23 9.71 -14.01 -7.65
N PHE A 24 10.15 -15.22 -7.26
CA PHE A 24 11.38 -15.82 -7.77
C PHE A 24 11.30 -16.16 -9.28
N LEU A 25 10.12 -16.48 -9.80
CA LEU A 25 9.88 -16.74 -11.24
C LEU A 25 9.66 -15.45 -12.05
N SER A 26 9.60 -14.27 -11.41
CA SER A 26 9.38 -12.99 -12.07
C SER A 26 10.44 -12.70 -13.16
N PRO A 27 10.04 -12.14 -14.34
CA PRO A 27 10.97 -11.87 -15.44
C PRO A 27 12.10 -10.89 -15.11
N CYS A 28 12.04 -10.16 -13.98
CA CYS A 28 13.12 -9.31 -13.50
C CYS A 28 14.20 -10.07 -12.69
N VAL A 29 13.88 -11.22 -12.10
CA VAL A 29 14.83 -12.06 -11.34
C VAL A 29 15.65 -12.95 -12.28
N ILE A 30 15.00 -13.52 -13.30
CA ILE A 30 15.61 -14.48 -14.25
C ILE A 30 16.93 -13.97 -14.89
N PRO A 31 17.08 -12.70 -15.32
CA PRO A 31 18.32 -12.19 -15.91
C PRO A 31 19.51 -12.09 -14.95
N LEU A 32 19.26 -12.06 -13.63
CA LEU A 32 20.29 -11.91 -12.60
C LEU A 32 20.83 -13.26 -12.10
N ILE A 33 20.07 -14.35 -12.27
CA ILE A 33 20.50 -15.72 -11.94
C ILE A 33 21.86 -16.09 -12.59
N PRO A 34 22.14 -15.80 -13.90
CA PRO A 34 23.45 -16.08 -14.49
C PRO A 34 24.61 -15.30 -13.87
N ILE A 35 24.39 -14.06 -13.42
CA ILE A 35 25.42 -13.23 -12.78
C ILE A 35 25.72 -13.76 -11.38
N TYR A 36 24.68 -14.04 -10.59
CA TYR A 36 24.77 -14.69 -9.29
C TYR A 36 25.47 -16.06 -9.37
N MET A 37 25.09 -16.88 -10.34
CA MET A 37 25.72 -18.18 -10.61
C MET A 37 27.17 -18.03 -11.05
N SER A 38 27.52 -17.03 -11.87
CA SER A 38 28.92 -16.75 -12.23
C SER A 38 29.76 -16.34 -11.01
N TYR A 39 29.19 -15.57 -10.09
CA TYR A 39 29.84 -15.13 -8.86
C TYR A 39 30.09 -16.28 -7.87
N LEU A 40 29.07 -17.11 -7.61
CA LEU A 40 29.20 -18.32 -6.78
C LEU A 40 30.15 -19.35 -7.42
N ALA A 41 29.97 -19.62 -8.71
CA ALA A 41 30.80 -20.59 -9.45
C ALA A 41 32.25 -20.14 -9.57
N GLY A 42 32.53 -18.83 -9.61
CA GLY A 42 33.88 -18.29 -9.63
C GLY A 42 34.63 -18.55 -8.33
N ASN A 43 33.97 -18.36 -7.18
CA ASN A 43 34.57 -18.51 -5.85
C ASN A 43 34.67 -19.97 -5.37
N ALA A 44 33.66 -20.79 -5.67
CA ALA A 44 33.66 -22.19 -5.25
C ALA A 44 34.55 -23.11 -6.12
N LYS A 45 35.25 -22.54 -7.13
CA LYS A 45 36.13 -23.25 -8.07
C LYS A 45 37.55 -23.42 -7.50
N GLN A 46 37.73 -24.37 -6.58
CA GLN A 46 39.08 -24.84 -6.29
C GLN A 46 39.60 -25.64 -7.49
N ILE A 47 40.73 -25.20 -8.05
CA ILE A 47 41.50 -25.92 -9.06
C ILE A 47 42.53 -26.74 -8.29
N ASN A 48 42.33 -28.06 -8.21
CA ASN A 48 43.39 -28.97 -7.77
C ASN A 48 44.42 -29.12 -8.89
N GLU A 49 45.64 -29.57 -8.57
CA GLU A 49 46.79 -29.57 -9.48
C GLU A 49 46.58 -30.42 -10.75
N GLU A 50 45.65 -31.38 -10.71
CA GLU A 50 45.23 -32.23 -11.84
C GLU A 50 44.10 -31.62 -12.72
N GLY A 51 43.75 -30.35 -12.51
CA GLY A 51 42.84 -29.59 -13.38
C GLY A 51 41.34 -29.90 -13.23
N GLN A 52 40.94 -30.85 -12.38
CA GLN A 52 39.53 -31.13 -12.09
C GLN A 52 38.93 -30.07 -11.15
N ILE A 53 37.66 -29.70 -11.40
CA ILE A 53 36.96 -28.65 -10.64
C ILE A 53 36.17 -29.29 -9.48
N THR A 54 36.67 -29.15 -8.26
CA THR A 54 35.98 -29.63 -7.06
C THR A 54 35.36 -28.49 -6.25
N TYR A 55 34.04 -28.55 -6.06
CA TYR A 55 33.25 -27.56 -5.32
C TYR A 55 33.08 -27.97 -3.85
N LYS A 56 33.67 -27.23 -2.91
CA LYS A 56 33.48 -27.48 -1.46
C LYS A 56 32.09 -27.00 -1.00
N ARG A 57 31.18 -27.96 -0.78
CA ARG A 57 29.78 -27.70 -0.39
C ARG A 57 29.63 -26.79 0.84
N ALA A 58 30.49 -26.96 1.86
CA ALA A 58 30.46 -26.12 3.07
C ALA A 58 30.75 -24.64 2.79
N THR A 59 31.68 -24.34 1.87
CA THR A 59 31.99 -22.96 1.46
C THR A 59 30.83 -22.33 0.69
N VAL A 60 30.21 -23.09 -0.22
CA VAL A 60 28.99 -22.64 -0.93
C VAL A 60 27.88 -22.33 0.07
N PHE A 61 27.60 -23.24 0.99
CA PHE A 61 26.56 -23.08 2.02
C PHE A 61 26.79 -21.84 2.90
N LEU A 62 28.03 -21.60 3.35
CA LEU A 62 28.38 -20.42 4.14
C LEU A 62 28.13 -19.11 3.37
N HIS A 63 28.50 -19.04 2.09
CA HIS A 63 28.20 -17.87 1.26
C HIS A 63 26.69 -17.71 1.00
N THR A 64 25.93 -18.80 0.84
CA THR A 64 24.47 -18.76 0.73
C THR A 64 23.83 -18.22 2.01
N VAL A 65 24.28 -18.65 3.20
CA VAL A 65 23.77 -18.11 4.48
C VAL A 65 24.08 -16.62 4.64
N PHE A 66 25.29 -16.16 4.30
CA PHE A 66 25.63 -14.73 4.34
C PHE A 66 24.84 -13.88 3.32
N PHE A 67 24.54 -14.43 2.15
CA PHE A 67 23.67 -13.80 1.15
C PHE A 67 22.22 -13.69 1.65
N VAL A 68 21.69 -14.76 2.23
CA VAL A 68 20.35 -14.78 2.85
C VAL A 68 20.24 -13.76 3.98
N LEU A 69 21.24 -13.67 4.87
CA LEU A 69 21.27 -12.63 5.92
C LEU A 69 21.28 -11.21 5.34
N GLY A 70 21.95 -10.97 4.20
CA GLY A 70 21.91 -9.68 3.50
C GLY A 70 20.52 -9.33 2.95
N VAL A 71 19.81 -10.33 2.43
CA VAL A 71 18.42 -10.19 1.94
C VAL A 71 17.44 -9.95 3.10
N SER A 72 17.52 -10.74 4.17
CA SER A 72 16.67 -10.56 5.35
C SER A 72 16.90 -9.21 6.04
N PHE A 73 18.15 -8.75 6.12
CA PHE A 73 18.49 -7.42 6.64
C PHE A 73 17.95 -6.29 5.76
N ALA A 74 17.98 -6.44 4.44
CA ALA A 74 17.38 -5.48 3.52
C ALA A 74 15.85 -5.40 3.66
N PHE A 75 15.15 -6.54 3.73
CA PHE A 75 13.71 -6.56 3.98
C PHE A 75 13.33 -5.94 5.34
N PHE A 76 14.10 -6.23 6.39
CA PHE A 76 13.87 -5.65 7.72
C PHE A 76 14.06 -4.12 7.74
N LEU A 77 15.13 -3.63 7.11
CA LEU A 77 15.34 -2.19 6.90
C LEU A 77 14.20 -1.56 6.08
N LEU A 78 13.74 -2.24 5.03
CA LEU A 78 12.68 -1.73 4.16
C LEU A 78 11.34 -1.64 4.92
N GLY A 79 11.01 -2.64 5.75
CA GLY A 79 9.83 -2.61 6.61
C GLY A 79 9.84 -1.45 7.60
N MET A 80 10.94 -1.26 8.34
CA MET A 80 11.09 -0.11 9.25
C MET A 80 11.06 1.24 8.50
N ALA A 81 11.65 1.30 7.31
CA ALA A 81 11.63 2.50 6.48
C ALA A 81 10.21 2.85 5.98
N PHE A 82 9.40 1.85 5.60
CA PHE A 82 8.00 2.08 5.22
C PHE A 82 7.17 2.68 6.37
N THR A 83 7.32 2.18 7.61
CA THR A 83 6.63 2.75 8.78
C THR A 83 6.99 4.22 9.02
N ALA A 84 8.24 4.63 8.76
CA ALA A 84 8.70 6.00 8.98
C ALA A 84 8.49 6.94 7.78
N LEU A 85 8.40 6.43 6.55
CA LEU A 85 8.35 7.22 5.32
C LEU A 85 7.03 7.13 4.55
N GLY A 86 6.04 6.34 5.01
CA GLY A 86 4.79 6.09 4.28
C GLY A 86 4.02 7.36 3.88
N THR A 87 3.95 8.36 4.77
CA THR A 87 3.34 9.67 4.47
C THR A 87 4.10 10.44 3.39
N PHE A 88 5.42 10.49 3.49
CA PHE A 88 6.29 11.13 2.48
C PHE A 88 6.21 10.42 1.12
N PHE A 89 6.02 9.09 1.11
CA PHE A 89 5.83 8.31 -0.11
C PHE A 89 4.53 8.69 -0.83
N LYS A 90 3.39 8.76 -0.12
CA LYS A 90 2.10 9.19 -0.71
C LYS A 90 2.22 10.54 -1.41
N THR A 91 2.76 11.57 -0.73
CA THR A 91 2.92 12.93 -1.30
C THR A 91 3.87 13.00 -2.52
N ASN A 92 4.73 12.00 -2.73
CA ASN A 92 5.74 11.99 -3.79
C ASN A 92 5.61 10.79 -4.75
N GLN A 93 4.48 10.06 -4.71
CA GLN A 93 4.36 8.75 -5.36
C GLN A 93 4.60 8.81 -6.87
N LEU A 94 4.07 9.84 -7.54
CA LEU A 94 4.28 10.09 -8.97
C LEU A 94 5.77 10.27 -9.32
N LEU A 95 6.54 10.96 -8.48
CA LEU A 95 7.99 11.16 -8.66
C LEU A 95 8.76 9.85 -8.48
N PHE A 96 8.47 9.08 -7.41
CA PHE A 96 9.11 7.79 -7.19
C PHE A 96 8.81 6.79 -8.32
N THR A 97 7.55 6.71 -8.78
CA THR A 97 7.14 5.85 -9.90
C THR A 97 7.81 6.26 -11.20
N ARG A 98 7.89 7.57 -11.51
CA ARG A 98 8.53 8.08 -12.73
C ARG A 98 10.06 7.87 -12.72
N ILE A 99 10.73 8.11 -11.60
CA ILE A 99 12.17 7.84 -11.42
C ILE A 99 12.45 6.33 -11.52
N GLY A 100 11.62 5.50 -10.89
CA GLY A 100 11.68 4.04 -10.99
C GLY A 100 11.55 3.57 -12.44
N GLY A 101 10.52 4.03 -13.16
CA GLY A 101 10.31 3.75 -14.59
C GLY A 101 11.53 4.06 -15.46
N ILE A 102 12.12 5.25 -15.31
CA ILE A 102 13.35 5.65 -16.03
C ILE A 102 14.50 4.68 -15.74
N LEU A 103 14.69 4.28 -14.47
CA LEU A 103 15.76 3.38 -14.05
C LEU A 103 15.56 1.95 -14.61
N ILE A 104 14.32 1.44 -14.60
CA ILE A 104 13.96 0.14 -15.22
C ILE A 104 14.27 0.17 -16.71
N ILE A 105 13.84 1.21 -17.43
CA ILE A 105 14.07 1.36 -18.88
C ILE A 105 15.57 1.41 -19.17
N ALA A 106 16.35 2.18 -18.41
CA ALA A 106 17.81 2.26 -18.56
C ALA A 106 18.50 0.90 -18.33
N PHE A 107 18.05 0.12 -17.33
CA PHE A 107 18.60 -1.21 -17.07
C PHE A 107 18.20 -2.24 -18.15
N GLY A 108 16.96 -2.17 -18.65
CA GLY A 108 16.49 -2.99 -19.78
C GLY A 108 17.24 -2.70 -21.08
N LEU A 109 17.51 -1.43 -21.38
CA LEU A 109 18.33 -0.99 -22.52
C LEU A 109 19.79 -1.51 -22.40
N TYR A 110 20.36 -1.45 -21.21
CA TYR A 110 21.69 -2.00 -20.93
C TYR A 110 21.74 -3.52 -21.11
N GLN A 111 20.74 -4.26 -20.60
CA GLN A 111 20.63 -5.72 -20.74
C GLN A 111 20.42 -6.17 -22.19
N LEU A 112 19.81 -5.34 -23.03
CA LEU A 112 19.55 -5.63 -24.44
C LEU A 112 20.76 -5.44 -25.36
N ASP A 113 21.85 -4.84 -24.88
CA ASP A 113 23.08 -4.55 -25.64
C ASP A 113 22.84 -3.72 -26.93
N LEU A 114 21.70 -3.00 -26.98
CA LEU A 114 21.26 -2.16 -28.11
C LEU A 114 21.92 -0.78 -28.11
N LEU A 115 22.29 -0.26 -26.93
CA LEU A 115 23.09 0.94 -26.80
C LEU A 115 24.56 0.58 -27.01
N ASP A 116 24.95 0.35 -28.26
CA ASP A 116 26.29 -0.08 -28.68
C ASP A 116 27.33 1.07 -28.61
N PHE A 117 27.35 1.77 -27.47
CA PHE A 117 28.31 2.82 -27.17
C PHE A 117 29.71 2.20 -27.02
N ASN A 118 30.49 2.31 -28.10
CA ASN A 118 31.93 1.96 -28.16
C ASN A 118 32.78 2.59 -27.03
N PHE A 119 32.27 3.59 -26.31
CA PHE A 119 32.87 4.14 -25.10
C PHE A 119 32.85 3.16 -23.90
N LEU A 120 31.74 2.41 -23.72
CA LEU A 120 31.57 1.41 -22.65
C LEU A 120 32.14 0.04 -23.02
N LYS A 121 32.06 -0.36 -24.30
CA LYS A 121 32.77 -1.55 -24.83
C LYS A 121 34.29 -1.36 -24.96
N LYS A 122 34.81 -0.19 -24.57
CA LYS A 122 36.24 0.03 -24.40
C LYS A 122 36.73 -0.68 -23.15
N GLU A 123 36.89 -2.00 -23.25
CA GLU A 123 37.65 -2.81 -22.31
C GLU A 123 39.08 -2.24 -22.19
N ARG A 124 39.28 -1.29 -21.27
CA ARG A 124 40.53 -1.22 -20.53
C ARG A 124 40.56 -2.49 -19.69
N LYS A 125 40.96 -3.60 -20.32
CA LYS A 125 40.96 -4.96 -19.78
C LYS A 125 42.06 -5.05 -18.74
N ILE A 126 41.86 -4.37 -17.60
CA ILE A 126 42.79 -4.39 -16.47
C ILE A 126 42.83 -5.85 -16.04
N ARG A 127 43.94 -6.52 -16.37
CA ARG A 127 44.23 -7.87 -15.89
C ARG A 127 44.61 -7.78 -14.42
N LEU A 128 43.66 -7.36 -13.59
CA LEU A 128 43.68 -7.64 -12.16
C LEU A 128 43.71 -9.15 -12.06
N ASN A 129 44.90 -9.67 -11.76
CA ASN A 129 45.15 -11.09 -11.59
C ASN A 129 44.53 -11.53 -10.26
N ILE A 130 43.19 -11.59 -10.22
CA ILE A 130 42.36 -12.02 -9.09
C ILE A 130 42.40 -13.56 -9.06
N GLY A 131 43.62 -14.10 -9.01
CA GLY A 131 43.92 -15.52 -8.91
C GLY A 131 44.01 -16.02 -7.47
N ASN A 132 43.94 -15.13 -6.47
CA ASN A 132 44.09 -15.53 -5.07
C ASN A 132 43.46 -14.57 -4.02
N ARG A 133 42.31 -13.94 -4.31
CA ARG A 133 41.49 -13.32 -3.25
C ARG A 133 40.34 -14.26 -2.88
N ASN A 134 40.49 -14.96 -1.76
CA ASN A 134 39.36 -15.55 -1.05
C ASN A 134 38.36 -14.44 -0.76
N MET A 135 37.19 -14.44 -1.41
CA MET A 135 36.25 -13.33 -1.28
C MET A 135 35.52 -13.41 0.07
N ASN A 136 35.66 -12.35 0.87
CA ASN A 136 35.08 -12.28 2.21
C ASN A 136 33.55 -12.51 2.18
N PRO A 137 32.96 -13.18 3.19
CA PRO A 137 31.50 -13.35 3.28
C PRO A 137 30.71 -12.04 3.21
N LEU A 138 31.30 -10.93 3.67
CA LEU A 138 30.78 -9.56 3.52
C LEU A 138 30.44 -9.20 2.06
N ALA A 139 31.19 -9.70 1.07
CA ALA A 139 30.90 -9.43 -0.34
C ALA A 139 29.64 -10.16 -0.82
N ALA A 140 29.31 -11.34 -0.26
CA ALA A 140 28.05 -12.03 -0.52
C ALA A 140 26.87 -11.33 0.16
N PHE A 141 27.07 -10.81 1.38
CA PHE A 141 26.10 -9.99 2.10
C PHE A 141 25.74 -8.71 1.32
N ILE A 142 26.76 -7.94 0.89
CA ILE A 142 26.56 -6.71 0.09
C ILE A 142 25.84 -7.03 -1.23
N MET A 143 26.19 -8.11 -1.93
CA MET A 143 25.48 -8.51 -3.14
C MET A 143 24.01 -8.89 -2.89
N GLY A 144 23.67 -9.50 -1.75
CA GLY A 144 22.28 -9.76 -1.33
C GLY A 144 21.51 -8.47 -1.04
N PHE A 145 22.15 -7.54 -0.32
CA PHE A 145 21.59 -6.22 -0.04
C PHE A 145 21.34 -5.42 -1.33
N THR A 146 22.32 -5.29 -2.23
CA THR A 146 22.15 -4.58 -3.51
C THR A 146 21.12 -5.24 -4.43
N PHE A 147 21.06 -6.57 -4.47
CA PHE A 147 20.04 -7.29 -5.24
C PHE A 147 18.63 -7.01 -4.73
N SER A 148 18.47 -6.70 -3.42
CA SER A 148 17.18 -6.39 -2.81
C SER A 148 16.55 -5.08 -3.33
N PHE A 149 17.36 -4.08 -3.66
CA PHE A 149 16.89 -2.85 -4.31
C PHE A 149 16.64 -3.03 -5.82
N ALA A 150 17.29 -4.02 -6.44
CA ALA A 150 17.15 -4.27 -7.88
C ALA A 150 15.81 -4.94 -8.26
N TRP A 151 15.18 -5.67 -7.33
CA TRP A 151 13.86 -6.27 -7.58
C TRP A 151 12.68 -5.37 -7.18
N THR A 152 12.88 -4.39 -6.28
CA THR A 152 11.84 -3.48 -5.77
C THR A 152 10.89 -2.94 -6.85
N PRO A 153 11.35 -2.42 -8.02
CA PRO A 153 10.43 -1.92 -9.05
C PRO A 153 9.47 -2.95 -9.65
N CYS A 154 9.85 -4.23 -9.72
CA CYS A 154 9.00 -5.29 -10.30
C CYS A 154 8.17 -6.05 -9.26
N VAL A 155 8.57 -5.97 -7.99
CA VAL A 155 7.95 -6.69 -6.87
C VAL A 155 7.17 -5.73 -5.96
N GLY A 156 7.24 -4.41 -6.21
CA GLY A 156 6.53 -3.37 -5.47
C GLY A 156 5.02 -3.60 -5.35
N PRO A 157 4.27 -3.89 -6.44
CA PRO A 157 2.82 -4.15 -6.33
C PRO A 157 2.48 -5.37 -5.47
N ALA A 158 3.28 -6.44 -5.58
CA ALA A 158 3.16 -7.65 -4.76
C ALA A 158 3.41 -7.34 -3.27
N LEU A 159 4.59 -6.77 -2.96
CA LEU A 159 4.97 -6.35 -1.61
C LEU A 159 4.00 -5.33 -1.01
N SER A 160 3.41 -4.44 -1.80
CA SER A 160 2.38 -3.51 -1.33
C SER A 160 1.17 -4.26 -0.78
N SER A 161 0.67 -5.28 -1.49
CA SER A 161 -0.46 -6.10 -1.01
C SER A 161 -0.15 -6.82 0.31
N VAL A 162 1.08 -7.35 0.46
CA VAL A 162 1.54 -7.99 1.71
C VAL A 162 1.74 -6.96 2.83
N LEU A 163 2.22 -5.75 2.53
CA LEU A 163 2.40 -4.66 3.50
C LEU A 163 1.06 -4.12 4.00
N ILE A 164 0.06 -3.98 3.14
CA ILE A 164 -1.31 -3.58 3.50
C ILE A 164 -1.97 -4.67 4.37
N LEU A 165 -1.81 -5.95 4.01
CA LEU A 165 -2.31 -7.06 4.83
C LEU A 165 -1.58 -7.15 6.19
N ALA A 166 -0.30 -6.77 6.24
CA ALA A 166 0.49 -6.70 7.47
C ALA A 166 0.15 -5.49 8.35
N SER A 167 -0.29 -4.35 7.79
CA SER A 167 -0.71 -3.16 8.56
C SER A 167 -2.13 -3.29 9.11
N GLY A 168 -3.01 -4.03 8.45
CA GLY A 168 -4.34 -4.39 8.98
C GLY A 168 -4.33 -5.43 10.12
N ALA A 169 -3.16 -6.00 10.45
CA ALA A 169 -3.04 -7.03 11.49
C ALA A 169 -3.07 -6.41 12.90
N LYS A 170 -3.93 -6.96 13.80
CA LYS A 170 -4.11 -6.51 15.19
C LYS A 170 -2.87 -6.62 16.11
N SER A 171 -1.71 -6.99 15.58
CA SER A 171 -0.43 -7.01 16.30
C SER A 171 0.74 -6.94 15.32
N ALA A 172 1.74 -6.11 15.64
CA ALA A 172 2.99 -6.00 14.90
C ALA A 172 3.75 -7.34 14.77
N TRP A 173 3.50 -8.31 15.67
CA TRP A 173 4.07 -9.64 15.57
C TRP A 173 3.55 -10.42 14.35
N ILE A 174 2.24 -10.32 14.05
CA ILE A 174 1.65 -10.99 12.88
C ILE A 174 2.18 -10.33 11.60
N GLY A 175 2.20 -9.00 11.51
CA GLY A 175 2.72 -8.30 10.33
C GLY A 175 4.17 -8.66 10.00
N ASN A 176 5.04 -8.72 11.02
CA ASN A 176 6.43 -9.18 10.86
C ASN A 176 6.52 -10.66 10.44
N LEU A 177 5.62 -11.52 10.93
CA LEU A 177 5.55 -12.93 10.55
C LEU A 177 5.12 -13.15 9.10
N LEU A 178 4.21 -12.33 8.55
CA LEU A 178 3.89 -12.32 7.11
C LEU A 178 5.13 -11.98 6.26
N VAL A 179 5.85 -10.91 6.61
CA VAL A 179 7.07 -10.50 5.90
C VAL A 179 8.17 -11.57 5.96
N LEU A 180 8.32 -12.23 7.11
CA LEU A 180 9.27 -13.34 7.28
C LEU A 180 8.87 -14.55 6.41
N LEU A 181 7.58 -14.87 6.33
CA LEU A 181 7.07 -15.99 5.53
C LEU A 181 7.19 -15.73 4.02
N TYR A 182 6.93 -14.50 3.58
CA TYR A 182 7.21 -14.04 2.21
C TYR A 182 8.69 -14.22 1.86
N ALA A 183 9.58 -13.73 2.74
CA ALA A 183 11.03 -13.85 2.55
C ALA A 183 11.46 -15.33 2.51
N ALA A 184 10.88 -16.20 3.35
CA ALA A 184 11.14 -17.64 3.32
C ALA A 184 10.76 -18.29 1.97
N GLY A 185 9.60 -17.91 1.41
CA GLY A 185 9.15 -18.35 0.08
C GLY A 185 10.14 -18.00 -1.05
N PHE A 186 10.76 -16.82 -0.98
CA PHE A 186 11.80 -16.37 -1.92
C PHE A 186 13.18 -17.00 -1.66
N ILE A 187 13.55 -17.23 -0.40
CA ILE A 187 14.84 -17.79 0.03
C ILE A 187 14.97 -19.28 -0.34
N ILE A 188 13.90 -20.07 -0.24
CA ILE A 188 13.93 -21.52 -0.47
C ILE A 188 14.40 -21.89 -1.90
N PRO A 189 13.88 -21.29 -2.99
CA PRO A 189 14.42 -21.47 -4.34
C PRO A 189 15.90 -21.10 -4.47
N PHE A 190 16.33 -19.99 -3.86
CA PHE A 190 17.73 -19.56 -3.88
C PHE A 190 18.65 -20.56 -3.17
N LEU A 191 18.24 -21.09 -2.01
CA LEU A 191 18.99 -22.09 -1.26
C LEU A 191 19.05 -23.42 -2.01
N LEU A 192 17.95 -23.84 -2.63
CA LEU A 192 17.89 -25.04 -3.47
C LEU A 192 18.83 -24.92 -4.68
N LEU A 193 18.80 -23.78 -5.39
CA LEU A 193 19.73 -23.51 -6.48
C LEU A 193 21.19 -23.46 -6.00
N GLY A 194 21.45 -22.91 -4.81
CA GLY A 194 22.75 -22.96 -4.15
C GLY A 194 23.27 -24.39 -3.98
N LEU A 195 22.44 -25.29 -3.43
CA LEU A 195 22.78 -26.71 -3.25
C LEU A 195 23.03 -27.45 -4.58
N PHE A 196 22.22 -27.18 -5.61
CA PHE A 196 22.31 -27.84 -6.92
C PHE A 196 23.17 -27.09 -7.96
N THR A 197 23.89 -26.04 -7.54
CA THR A 197 24.73 -25.14 -8.37
C THR A 197 25.50 -25.87 -9.47
N THR A 198 26.26 -26.93 -9.16
CA THR A 198 27.09 -27.64 -10.13
C THR A 198 26.29 -28.30 -11.27
N GLN A 199 25.13 -28.87 -10.95
CA GLN A 199 24.26 -29.55 -11.91
C GLN A 199 23.52 -28.52 -12.79
N VAL A 200 23.01 -27.46 -12.17
CA VAL A 200 22.39 -26.31 -12.84
C VAL A 200 23.39 -25.67 -13.80
N LEU A 201 24.61 -25.35 -13.36
CA LEU A 201 25.67 -24.78 -14.20
C LEU A 201 26.02 -25.62 -15.43
N ASN A 202 26.05 -26.96 -15.31
CA ASN A 202 26.34 -27.83 -16.44
C ASN A 202 25.17 -27.90 -17.43
N PHE A 203 23.93 -27.90 -16.94
CA PHE A 203 22.74 -27.76 -17.79
C PHE A 203 22.71 -26.41 -18.53
N LEU A 204 22.98 -25.31 -17.80
CA LEU A 204 23.08 -23.95 -18.34
C LEU A 204 24.17 -23.84 -19.42
N LYS A 205 25.37 -24.41 -19.20
CA LYS A 205 26.44 -24.46 -20.22
C LYS A 205 25.99 -25.18 -21.49
N THR A 206 25.33 -26.33 -21.37
CA THR A 206 24.78 -27.09 -22.50
C THR A 206 23.67 -26.33 -23.24
N ARG A 207 23.01 -25.37 -22.59
CA ARG A 207 21.91 -24.56 -23.14
C ARG A 207 22.25 -23.07 -23.36
N GLN A 208 23.53 -22.71 -23.53
CA GLN A 208 23.98 -21.31 -23.68
C GLN A 208 23.22 -20.48 -24.74
N LYS A 209 22.82 -21.07 -25.89
CA LYS A 209 21.99 -20.36 -26.90
C LYS A 209 20.63 -19.96 -26.36
N LEU A 210 20.01 -20.84 -25.55
CA LEU A 210 18.71 -20.61 -24.92
C LEU A 210 18.83 -19.48 -23.89
N LEU A 211 19.90 -19.45 -23.09
CA LEU A 211 20.14 -18.39 -22.12
C LEU A 211 20.31 -17.00 -22.73
N LYS A 212 21.01 -16.88 -23.87
CA LYS A 212 21.04 -15.60 -24.61
C LYS A 212 19.64 -15.18 -25.06
N TYR A 213 18.78 -16.13 -25.41
CA TYR A 213 17.38 -15.87 -25.76
C TYR A 213 16.55 -15.43 -24.56
N THR A 214 16.67 -16.12 -23.41
CA THR A 214 15.98 -15.77 -22.16
C THR A 214 16.37 -14.39 -21.65
N VAL A 215 17.66 -14.04 -21.64
CA VAL A 215 18.13 -12.71 -21.22
C VAL A 215 17.63 -11.62 -22.18
N LYS A 216 17.60 -11.90 -23.50
CA LYS A 216 17.07 -10.94 -24.48
C LYS A 216 15.56 -10.74 -24.34
N ILE A 217 14.79 -11.81 -24.17
CA ILE A 217 13.34 -11.75 -23.92
C ILE A 217 13.05 -10.99 -22.61
N GLY A 218 13.74 -11.32 -21.52
CA GLY A 218 13.60 -10.60 -20.24
C GLY A 218 13.94 -9.12 -20.35
N GLY A 219 14.92 -8.75 -21.19
CA GLY A 219 15.27 -7.34 -21.44
C GLY A 219 14.19 -6.58 -22.21
N VAL A 220 13.55 -7.22 -23.20
CA VAL A 220 12.40 -6.64 -23.92
C VAL A 220 11.21 -6.47 -22.96
N ILE A 221 10.92 -7.48 -22.14
CA ILE A 221 9.84 -7.43 -21.15
C ILE A 221 10.11 -6.32 -20.11
N LEU A 222 11.34 -6.18 -19.62
CA LEU A 222 11.75 -5.09 -18.73
C LEU A 222 11.53 -3.70 -19.34
N ILE A 223 11.85 -3.49 -20.63
CA ILE A 223 11.55 -2.21 -21.30
C ILE A 223 10.04 -1.99 -21.42
N ILE A 224 9.26 -3.00 -21.81
CA ILE A 224 7.80 -2.88 -21.93
C ILE A 224 7.16 -2.51 -20.59
N ILE A 225 7.53 -3.21 -19.50
CA ILE A 225 7.06 -2.91 -18.14
C ILE A 225 7.53 -1.50 -17.73
N GLY A 226 8.81 -1.16 -17.92
CA GLY A 226 9.34 0.14 -17.53
C GLY A 226 8.65 1.32 -18.25
N ILE A 227 8.33 1.18 -19.54
CA ILE A 227 7.53 2.16 -20.30
C ILE A 227 6.11 2.24 -19.71
N MET A 228 5.47 1.10 -19.46
CA MET A 228 4.11 1.01 -18.91
C MET A 228 3.99 1.61 -17.50
N THR A 229 5.01 1.45 -16.65
CA THR A 229 5.15 2.16 -15.36
C THR A 229 5.34 3.67 -15.59
N PHE A 230 6.22 4.06 -16.51
CA PHE A 230 6.55 5.47 -16.76
C PHE A 230 5.36 6.28 -17.33
N THR A 231 4.51 5.65 -18.16
CA THR A 231 3.32 6.28 -18.74
C THR A 231 2.06 6.16 -17.86
N GLY A 232 2.16 5.65 -16.62
CA GLY A 232 1.02 5.46 -15.72
C GLY A 232 0.00 4.40 -16.15
N TRP A 233 0.19 3.78 -17.32
CA TRP A 233 -0.82 2.91 -17.96
C TRP A 233 -1.06 1.59 -17.20
N MET A 234 -0.19 1.28 -16.23
CA MET A 234 -0.35 0.17 -15.29
C MET A 234 -1.69 0.21 -14.54
N ASN A 235 -2.18 1.39 -14.10
CA ASN A 235 -3.45 1.52 -13.38
C ASN A 235 -4.65 1.04 -14.24
N GLY A 236 -4.63 1.32 -15.54
CA GLY A 236 -5.61 0.78 -16.50
C GLY A 236 -5.51 -0.73 -16.71
N ILE A 237 -4.34 -1.32 -16.45
CA ILE A 237 -4.10 -2.76 -16.59
C ILE A 237 -4.37 -3.54 -15.31
N SER A 238 -4.23 -2.95 -14.11
CA SER A 238 -4.83 -3.52 -12.88
C SER A 238 -6.34 -3.68 -13.05
N LYS A 239 -7.01 -2.61 -13.53
CA LYS A 239 -8.45 -2.59 -13.86
C LYS A 239 -8.85 -3.67 -14.92
N TYR A 240 -7.93 -4.09 -15.80
CA TYR A 240 -8.17 -5.19 -16.75
C TYR A 240 -7.79 -6.59 -16.20
N LEU A 241 -6.68 -6.73 -15.49
CA LEU A 241 -6.22 -7.99 -14.91
C LEU A 241 -7.19 -8.49 -13.82
N ASN A 242 -7.77 -7.59 -13.03
CA ASN A 242 -8.78 -7.95 -12.03
C ASN A 242 -10.12 -8.43 -12.65
N LYS A 243 -10.30 -8.25 -13.97
CA LYS A 243 -11.38 -8.86 -14.77
C LYS A 243 -10.99 -10.22 -15.37
N VAL A 244 -9.69 -10.54 -15.48
CA VAL A 244 -9.15 -11.77 -16.09
C VAL A 244 -8.65 -12.79 -15.05
N SER A 245 -8.26 -12.36 -13.85
CA SER A 245 -7.70 -13.20 -12.78
C SER A 245 -8.76 -14.02 -12.00
N GLN A 246 -10.05 -13.71 -12.19
CA GLN A 246 -11.14 -14.34 -11.44
C GLN A 246 -11.36 -15.87 -11.58
N PRO A 247 -10.89 -16.62 -12.60
CA PRO A 247 -11.07 -18.07 -12.60
C PRO A 247 -10.11 -18.83 -11.66
N PHE A 248 -9.09 -18.16 -11.08
CA PHE A 248 -8.08 -18.80 -10.22
C PHE A 248 -7.61 -17.92 -9.05
N GLY A 249 -8.54 -17.39 -8.26
CA GLY A 249 -8.20 -16.72 -6.99
C GLY A 249 -9.42 -16.40 -6.12
N THR A 250 -9.32 -16.64 -4.81
CA THR A 250 -10.23 -16.03 -3.83
C THR A 250 -10.05 -14.52 -3.82
N LYS A 251 -11.12 -13.76 -3.57
CA LYS A 251 -11.14 -12.29 -3.60
C LYS A 251 -9.92 -11.69 -2.89
N GLN A 252 -9.11 -10.95 -3.64
CA GLN A 252 -8.18 -9.94 -3.09
C GLN A 252 -8.71 -8.59 -3.54
N GLU A 253 -8.98 -7.70 -2.58
CA GLU A 253 -9.41 -6.33 -2.85
C GLU A 253 -8.17 -5.45 -2.92
N GLN A 254 -7.73 -5.14 -4.14
CA GLN A 254 -6.72 -4.11 -4.37
C GLN A 254 -7.41 -2.74 -4.36
N GLN A 255 -7.09 -1.91 -3.36
CA GLN A 255 -7.23 -0.47 -3.48
C GLN A 255 -6.10 0.06 -4.37
N ASP A 256 -6.39 0.30 -5.66
CA ASP A 256 -5.55 1.14 -6.50
C ASP A 256 -5.92 2.62 -6.25
N GLU A 257 -4.91 3.46 -6.07
CA GLU A 257 -5.06 4.92 -5.99
C GLU A 257 -5.17 5.50 -7.41
N ASP A 258 -6.20 6.32 -7.70
CA ASP A 258 -6.35 7.01 -8.99
C ASP A 258 -5.73 8.42 -8.93
N GLU A 259 -4.71 8.66 -9.76
CA GLU A 259 -4.40 9.99 -10.30
C GLU A 259 -4.79 10.03 -11.79
N THR A 260 -5.29 11.18 -12.25
CA THR A 260 -5.85 11.46 -13.59
C THR A 260 -4.76 11.62 -14.67
N ILE A 261 -4.98 11.78 -16.00
CA ILE A 261 -6.14 12.22 -16.82
C ILE A 261 -6.23 11.31 -18.12
N ASP A 262 -6.62 11.63 -19.38
CA ASP A 262 -6.89 12.90 -20.10
C ASP A 262 -7.79 12.75 -21.37
N ASN A 263 -8.68 13.74 -21.57
CA ASN A 263 -9.20 14.39 -22.81
C ASN A 263 -9.84 13.69 -24.06
N ASN A 264 -10.58 14.54 -24.80
CA ASN A 264 -11.21 14.43 -26.13
C ASN A 264 -12.42 13.46 -26.28
N ASP A 265 -13.56 13.83 -26.89
CA ASP A 265 -14.14 15.10 -27.42
C ASP A 265 -15.64 15.08 -27.03
N ASP A 266 -16.44 16.16 -27.01
CA ASP A 266 -16.62 17.18 -28.07
C ASP A 266 -17.47 18.39 -27.57
N SER A 267 -17.29 19.56 -28.21
CA SER A 267 -18.30 20.63 -28.43
C SER A 267 -18.93 21.47 -27.29
N ASN A 268 -18.60 22.77 -27.36
CA ASN A 268 -19.48 23.96 -27.18
C ASN A 268 -19.85 24.46 -25.75
N ASN A 269 -20.02 25.77 -25.50
CA ASN A 269 -19.55 27.02 -26.17
C ASN A 269 -19.95 28.25 -25.30
N LEU A 270 -19.24 29.39 -25.42
CA LEU A 270 -19.61 30.73 -24.88
C LEU A 270 -19.65 30.88 -23.33
N ASP A 271 -19.40 32.04 -22.71
CA ASP A 271 -18.66 33.24 -23.14
C ASP A 271 -18.28 34.12 -21.91
N ASN A 272 -17.05 34.67 -21.96
CA ASN A 272 -16.69 36.06 -21.60
C ASN A 272 -16.88 36.65 -20.17
N ASN A 273 -15.77 37.28 -19.71
CA ASN A 273 -15.70 38.66 -19.19
C ASN A 273 -16.16 38.98 -17.74
N ASP A 274 -15.53 39.91 -17.00
CA ASP A 274 -14.22 40.58 -17.15
C ASP A 274 -13.80 41.33 -15.85
N THR A 275 -12.54 41.80 -15.78
CA THR A 275 -12.02 42.91 -14.92
C THR A 275 -12.21 42.85 -13.38
N ILE A 276 -11.15 42.75 -12.56
CA ILE A 276 -10.15 43.79 -12.13
C ILE A 276 -10.69 44.82 -11.12
N GLY A 277 -10.02 45.00 -9.95
CA GLY A 277 -10.42 45.99 -8.93
C GLY A 277 -9.64 46.06 -7.59
N ASP A 278 -8.31 46.19 -7.63
CA ASP A 278 -7.38 46.77 -6.62
C ASP A 278 -7.79 46.99 -5.12
N VAL A 279 -7.17 46.22 -4.19
CA VAL A 279 -6.05 46.64 -3.26
C VAL A 279 -5.92 48.16 -2.95
N PRO A 280 -5.71 48.66 -1.69
CA PRO A 280 -4.80 48.12 -0.65
C PRO A 280 -5.12 48.31 0.87
N SER A 281 -4.32 47.66 1.74
CA SER A 281 -3.85 48.11 3.08
C SER A 281 -4.86 48.31 4.25
N ASP A 282 -4.49 48.31 5.55
CA ASP A 282 -3.16 48.45 6.17
C ASP A 282 -3.03 47.89 7.63
N ASN A 283 -1.80 47.53 8.02
CA ASN A 283 -1.16 47.66 9.36
C ASN A 283 -1.71 47.03 10.69
N ASN A 284 -0.89 46.12 11.24
CA ASN A 284 -0.35 46.04 12.62
C ASN A 284 -1.25 45.71 13.86
N ASN A 285 -0.88 44.65 14.60
CA ASN A 285 0.01 44.74 15.78
C ASN A 285 0.40 43.36 16.36
N ASP A 286 1.63 43.25 16.87
CA ASP A 286 2.21 42.21 17.74
C ASP A 286 2.73 42.95 19.00
N PRO A 287 2.72 42.36 20.24
CA PRO A 287 3.91 41.61 20.68
C PRO A 287 3.67 40.43 21.68
N GLN A 288 4.42 39.35 21.45
CA GLN A 288 5.30 38.63 22.41
C GLN A 288 4.80 38.21 23.82
N ASP A 289 4.85 36.89 24.11
CA ASP A 289 5.79 36.21 25.06
C ASP A 289 5.32 34.73 25.24
N ALA A 290 6.10 33.66 25.02
CA ALA A 290 7.44 33.28 25.46
C ALA A 290 7.50 32.65 26.88
N ASP A 291 7.67 31.32 26.96
CA ASP A 291 8.92 30.73 27.49
C ASP A 291 9.12 29.26 27.03
N ASN A 292 10.34 28.73 27.21
CA ASN A 292 10.75 27.34 26.92
C ASN A 292 10.94 26.53 28.20
N THR A 293 10.74 25.21 28.13
CA THR A 293 11.75 24.28 28.70
C THR A 293 11.64 22.87 28.15
N SER A 294 12.76 22.35 27.64
CA SER A 294 12.97 20.92 27.35
C SER A 294 13.84 20.31 28.43
N ASN A 295 13.59 19.06 28.86
CA ASN A 295 14.66 18.21 29.37
C ASN A 295 14.35 16.71 29.29
N THR A 296 15.41 15.95 28.99
CA THR A 296 15.47 14.51 28.74
C THR A 296 15.40 13.64 29.99
N SER A 297 15.00 12.37 29.83
CA SER A 297 15.78 11.20 30.30
C SER A 297 15.29 9.89 29.65
N GLU A 298 16.06 8.81 29.81
CA GLU A 298 16.04 7.60 28.96
C GLU A 298 15.27 6.39 29.56
N ASN A 299 15.19 5.33 28.74
CA ASN A 299 14.71 3.96 29.03
C ASN A 299 14.91 3.44 30.47
N ASP A 300 13.96 2.63 30.93
CA ASP A 300 14.31 1.28 31.41
C ASP A 300 13.22 0.25 31.01
N SER A 301 13.60 -1.00 30.83
CA SER A 301 12.75 -2.04 30.21
C SER A 301 12.47 -3.19 31.18
N LYS A 302 11.21 -3.34 31.61
CA LYS A 302 10.74 -4.54 32.32
C LYS A 302 9.38 -5.01 31.82
N VAL A 303 9.29 -6.32 31.60
CA VAL A 303 8.07 -7.04 31.27
C VAL A 303 7.65 -7.83 32.50
N GLU A 304 6.44 -7.59 33.01
CA GLU A 304 5.77 -8.48 33.96
C GLU A 304 4.30 -8.66 33.53
N ASP A 305 3.90 -9.91 33.30
CA ASP A 305 2.53 -10.26 32.92
C ASP A 305 1.56 -10.06 34.10
N GLN A 306 0.65 -9.10 33.99
CA GLN A 306 -0.56 -9.00 34.82
C GLN A 306 -1.77 -8.70 33.93
N ALA A 307 -2.59 -9.72 33.66
CA ALA A 307 -3.85 -9.56 32.95
C ALA A 307 -4.91 -8.86 33.84
N LYS A 308 -4.84 -7.54 33.90
CA LYS A 308 -5.90 -6.67 34.43
C LYS A 308 -7.11 -6.76 33.48
N PRO A 309 -8.37 -6.72 33.96
CA PRO A 309 -9.52 -6.53 33.08
C PRO A 309 -9.32 -5.27 32.24
N THR A 310 -9.52 -5.34 30.93
CA THR A 310 -9.32 -4.21 30.04
C THR A 310 -10.35 -3.13 30.36
N GLU A 311 -9.87 -2.05 30.97
CA GLU A 311 -10.61 -0.80 31.13
C GLU A 311 -10.93 -0.32 29.71
N LYS A 312 -12.22 -0.35 29.32
CA LYS A 312 -12.70 -0.12 27.95
C LYS A 312 -12.22 1.27 27.51
N GLU A 313 -11.22 1.35 26.62
CA GLU A 313 -10.65 2.65 26.21
C GLU A 313 -11.74 3.46 25.49
N VAL A 314 -12.16 4.56 26.13
CA VAL A 314 -13.25 5.41 25.66
C VAL A 314 -12.67 6.53 24.79
N PHE A 315 -13.07 6.58 23.53
CA PHE A 315 -12.63 7.58 22.56
C PHE A 315 -13.78 8.57 22.30
N PRO A 316 -13.79 9.78 22.88
CA PRO A 316 -14.87 10.75 22.65
C PRO A 316 -14.96 11.10 21.17
N ALA A 317 -16.17 11.16 20.63
CA ALA A 317 -16.40 11.59 19.25
C ALA A 317 -16.09 13.09 19.11
N ILE A 318 -15.62 13.51 17.94
CA ILE A 318 -15.30 14.91 17.69
C ILE A 318 -16.59 15.65 17.35
N ASP A 319 -16.96 16.59 18.21
CA ASP A 319 -18.17 17.39 18.09
C ASP A 319 -18.14 18.28 16.85
N PHE A 320 -19.31 18.54 16.29
CA PHE A 320 -19.50 19.37 15.09
C PHE A 320 -20.89 19.98 15.09
N THR A 321 -21.04 21.12 14.42
CA THR A 321 -22.32 21.72 14.05
C THR A 321 -22.29 21.96 12.55
N LEU A 322 -23.16 21.30 11.79
CA LEU A 322 -23.24 21.39 10.33
C LEU A 322 -24.72 21.44 9.87
N ILE A 323 -24.95 21.89 8.64
CA ILE A 323 -26.30 22.03 8.05
C ILE A 323 -26.51 20.93 7.00
N ASP A 324 -27.73 20.41 6.89
CA ASP A 324 -28.11 19.34 5.95
C ASP A 324 -28.73 19.83 4.62
N GLN A 325 -29.28 18.92 3.81
CA GLN A 325 -29.97 19.25 2.55
C GLN A 325 -31.34 19.92 2.72
N TYR A 326 -31.96 19.84 3.89
CA TYR A 326 -33.24 20.47 4.19
C TYR A 326 -33.08 21.86 4.84
N GLY A 327 -31.87 22.18 5.30
CA GLY A 327 -31.52 23.43 5.98
C GLY A 327 -31.63 23.36 7.49
N ASP A 328 -31.77 22.16 8.06
CA ASP A 328 -31.77 21.93 9.50
C ASP A 328 -30.31 21.91 10.02
N GLU A 329 -30.13 22.36 11.27
CA GLU A 329 -28.81 22.42 11.93
C GLU A 329 -28.63 21.19 12.83
N HIS A 330 -27.51 20.49 12.63
CA HIS A 330 -27.18 19.24 13.33
C HIS A 330 -25.91 19.43 14.16
N THR A 331 -26.05 19.45 15.49
CA THR A 331 -24.92 19.40 16.42
C THR A 331 -24.77 18.01 17.03
N LEU A 332 -23.57 17.41 16.97
CA LEU A 332 -23.37 16.03 17.45
C LEU A 332 -23.65 15.88 18.95
N SER A 333 -23.24 16.85 19.78
CA SER A 333 -23.57 16.84 21.22
C SER A 333 -25.06 16.84 21.55
N ASP A 334 -25.95 17.28 20.66
CA ASP A 334 -27.40 17.29 20.89
C ASP A 334 -28.03 15.88 20.78
N TYR A 335 -27.30 14.91 20.22
CA TYR A 335 -27.73 13.51 20.14
C TYR A 335 -27.32 12.64 21.34
N LYS A 336 -26.75 13.23 22.39
CA LYS A 336 -26.45 12.50 23.63
C LYS A 336 -27.72 11.89 24.24
N GLY A 337 -27.61 10.62 24.64
CA GLY A 337 -28.72 9.73 24.97
C GLY A 337 -29.16 8.82 23.80
N LYS A 338 -28.68 9.05 22.57
CA LYS A 338 -28.97 8.24 21.37
C LYS A 338 -27.68 7.71 20.74
N VAL A 339 -27.79 6.61 20.01
CA VAL A 339 -26.70 6.06 19.19
C VAL A 339 -26.64 6.79 17.84
N VAL A 340 -25.45 7.20 17.40
CA VAL A 340 -25.28 7.89 16.10
C VAL A 340 -24.50 7.01 15.11
N PHE A 341 -25.09 6.76 13.95
CA PHE A 341 -24.49 6.17 12.75
C PHE A 341 -24.08 7.31 11.83
N LEU A 342 -22.78 7.57 11.72
CA LEU A 342 -22.21 8.69 10.98
C LEU A 342 -21.42 8.17 9.76
N ASN A 343 -22.01 8.28 8.56
CA ASN A 343 -21.46 7.73 7.32
C ASN A 343 -20.86 8.82 6.43
N PHE A 344 -19.53 8.82 6.30
CA PHE A 344 -18.80 9.68 5.37
C PHE A 344 -18.83 9.06 3.97
N TRP A 345 -19.31 9.82 2.98
CA TRP A 345 -19.53 9.35 1.61
C TRP A 345 -19.26 10.46 0.56
N ALA A 346 -19.39 10.12 -0.72
CA ALA A 346 -19.34 11.08 -1.84
C ALA A 346 -20.18 10.59 -3.05
N THR A 347 -20.71 11.50 -3.86
CA THR A 347 -21.57 11.18 -5.03
C THR A 347 -20.88 10.33 -6.10
N TRP A 348 -19.57 10.49 -6.28
CA TRP A 348 -18.78 9.73 -7.26
C TRP A 348 -18.35 8.34 -6.77
N CYS A 349 -18.53 8.02 -5.49
CA CYS A 349 -18.00 6.82 -4.82
C CYS A 349 -18.85 5.56 -5.13
N PRO A 350 -18.39 4.61 -5.98
CA PRO A 350 -19.22 3.47 -6.38
C PRO A 350 -19.59 2.44 -5.29
N PRO A 351 -18.82 2.25 -4.19
CA PRO A 351 -19.31 1.48 -3.05
C PRO A 351 -20.34 2.25 -2.22
N CYS A 352 -20.18 3.56 -2.02
CA CYS A 352 -21.12 4.41 -1.28
C CYS A 352 -22.52 4.37 -1.93
N ILE A 353 -22.61 4.60 -3.24
CA ILE A 353 -23.88 4.57 -4.00
C ILE A 353 -24.62 3.22 -3.86
N LYS A 354 -23.90 2.12 -3.61
CA LYS A 354 -24.50 0.78 -3.38
C LYS A 354 -24.93 0.55 -1.94
N GLU A 355 -24.40 1.32 -1.00
CA GLU A 355 -24.70 1.27 0.43
C GLU A 355 -25.94 2.11 0.77
N MET A 356 -26.11 3.27 0.14
CA MET A 356 -27.23 4.21 0.37
C MET A 356 -28.64 3.57 0.30
N PRO A 357 -28.94 2.63 -0.62
CA PRO A 357 -30.22 1.92 -0.62
C PRO A 357 -30.46 1.02 0.59
N ASP A 358 -29.42 0.62 1.34
CA ASP A 358 -29.54 -0.08 2.61
C ASP A 358 -29.56 0.92 3.79
N ILE A 359 -28.83 2.05 3.70
CA ILE A 359 -28.91 3.17 4.66
C ILE A 359 -30.33 3.74 4.73
N GLU A 360 -31.00 3.99 3.60
CA GLU A 360 -32.39 4.49 3.58
C GLU A 360 -33.39 3.50 4.23
N LYS A 361 -33.11 2.19 4.14
CA LYS A 361 -33.93 1.16 4.80
C LYS A 361 -33.74 1.21 6.31
N ILE A 362 -32.50 1.23 6.81
CA ILE A 362 -32.28 1.34 8.27
C ILE A 362 -32.79 2.68 8.80
N TYR A 363 -32.64 3.79 8.07
CA TYR A 363 -33.21 5.08 8.45
C TYR A 363 -34.75 5.01 8.58
N SER A 364 -35.41 4.31 7.67
CA SER A 364 -36.85 4.08 7.74
C SER A 364 -37.27 3.05 8.80
N GLU A 365 -36.42 2.10 9.17
CA GLU A 365 -36.70 1.07 10.19
C GLU A 365 -36.41 1.55 11.64
N TYR A 366 -35.40 2.41 11.85
CA TYR A 366 -35.09 3.04 13.14
C TYR A 366 -35.79 4.41 13.31
N GLY A 367 -37.05 4.51 12.88
CA GLY A 367 -37.92 5.64 13.20
C GLY A 367 -37.50 7.01 12.64
N LYS A 368 -36.70 7.08 11.56
CA LYS A 368 -36.25 8.32 10.90
C LYS A 368 -35.73 9.38 11.87
N ASN A 369 -34.72 9.01 12.66
CA ASN A 369 -34.04 9.84 13.69
C ASN A 369 -34.91 10.30 14.87
N GLN A 370 -36.18 9.87 14.97
CA GLN A 370 -37.06 10.22 16.08
C GLN A 370 -36.80 9.32 17.32
N GLU A 371 -36.42 8.06 17.11
CA GLU A 371 -36.15 7.03 18.13
C GLU A 371 -34.69 7.03 18.61
N ASP A 372 -34.24 5.97 19.30
CA ASP A 372 -32.94 5.91 20.01
C ASP A 372 -31.70 5.85 19.09
N VAL A 373 -31.88 5.86 17.77
CA VAL A 373 -30.82 5.85 16.75
C VAL A 373 -30.96 7.06 15.83
N ILE A 374 -29.82 7.69 15.54
CA ILE A 374 -29.67 8.82 14.61
C ILE A 374 -28.76 8.34 13.47
N ILE A 375 -29.21 8.50 12.23
CA ILE A 375 -28.44 8.21 11.02
C ILE A 375 -28.19 9.52 10.29
N LEU A 376 -26.91 9.81 10.04
CA LEU A 376 -26.42 10.99 9.32
C LEU A 376 -25.41 10.56 8.25
N GLY A 377 -25.60 11.05 7.02
CA GLY A 377 -24.53 11.10 6.04
C GLY A 377 -23.66 12.34 6.26
N VAL A 378 -22.40 12.29 5.86
CA VAL A 378 -21.51 13.46 5.75
C VAL A 378 -20.95 13.51 4.34
N ALA A 379 -21.20 14.63 3.66
CA ALA A 379 -20.57 14.98 2.38
C ALA A 379 -19.64 16.18 2.58
N ASN A 380 -18.60 16.29 1.75
CA ASN A 380 -17.66 17.42 1.74
C ASN A 380 -17.68 18.03 0.33
N PRO A 381 -18.69 18.88 0.02
CA PRO A 381 -18.92 19.39 -1.32
C PRO A 381 -17.92 20.49 -1.70
N SER A 382 -17.62 20.63 -2.98
CA SER A 382 -16.75 21.68 -3.50
C SER A 382 -17.45 23.04 -3.66
N SER A 383 -16.68 24.11 -3.51
CA SER A 383 -17.11 25.51 -3.60
C SER A 383 -15.97 26.39 -4.14
N ASP A 384 -16.26 27.66 -4.46
CA ASP A 384 -15.23 28.61 -4.94
C ASP A 384 -14.10 28.84 -3.92
N GLU A 385 -14.41 28.76 -2.61
CA GLU A 385 -13.41 28.89 -1.53
C GLU A 385 -12.67 27.57 -1.27
N PHE A 386 -13.35 26.42 -1.43
CA PHE A 386 -12.81 25.09 -1.20
C PHE A 386 -12.94 24.17 -2.44
N PRO A 387 -12.26 24.47 -3.57
CA PRO A 387 -12.42 23.75 -4.83
C PRO A 387 -11.74 22.37 -4.85
N ASN A 388 -11.04 21.99 -3.77
CA ASN A 388 -10.39 20.68 -3.61
C ASN A 388 -11.06 19.83 -2.52
N ASN A 389 -12.28 20.16 -2.12
CA ASN A 389 -13.11 19.31 -1.27
C ASN A 389 -13.45 17.99 -2.00
N ALA A 390 -13.85 16.99 -1.23
CA ALA A 390 -13.84 15.59 -1.65
C ALA A 390 -15.05 15.15 -2.51
N ASP A 391 -16.00 16.03 -2.81
CA ASP A 391 -17.19 15.73 -3.62
C ASP A 391 -17.54 16.88 -4.60
N GLY A 392 -18.55 16.67 -5.44
CA GLY A 392 -19.11 17.70 -6.33
C GLY A 392 -19.68 18.91 -5.58
N SER A 393 -20.26 19.87 -6.31
CA SER A 393 -20.85 21.05 -5.69
C SER A 393 -22.05 20.70 -4.81
N LYS A 394 -22.36 21.55 -3.82
CA LYS A 394 -23.46 21.30 -2.87
C LYS A 394 -24.80 21.01 -3.57
N ASP A 395 -25.10 21.74 -4.64
CA ASP A 395 -26.31 21.55 -5.44
C ASP A 395 -26.32 20.22 -6.21
N GLU A 396 -25.17 19.73 -6.68
CA GLU A 396 -25.04 18.40 -7.31
C GLU A 396 -25.25 17.27 -6.30
N VAL A 397 -24.76 17.42 -5.05
CA VAL A 397 -25.01 16.44 -3.97
C VAL A 397 -26.50 16.39 -3.59
N ILE A 398 -27.15 17.56 -3.49
CA ILE A 398 -28.60 17.64 -3.20
C ILE A 398 -29.40 17.01 -4.35
N ALA A 399 -29.11 17.38 -5.61
CA ALA A 399 -29.78 16.81 -6.78
C ALA A 399 -29.60 15.28 -6.86
N PHE A 400 -28.41 14.77 -6.53
CA PHE A 400 -28.16 13.32 -6.47
C PHE A 400 -29.02 12.61 -5.40
N LEU A 401 -29.20 13.22 -4.22
CA LEU A 401 -30.05 12.67 -3.16
C LEU A 401 -31.52 12.62 -3.59
N ASP A 402 -32.03 13.71 -4.18
CA ASP A 402 -33.41 13.81 -4.67
C ASP A 402 -33.70 12.85 -5.85
N ASP A 403 -32.83 12.80 -6.87
CA ASP A 403 -33.01 11.93 -8.05
C ASP A 403 -33.02 10.43 -7.70
N ASN A 404 -32.32 10.04 -6.62
CA ASN A 404 -32.29 8.66 -6.13
C ASN A 404 -33.31 8.39 -4.99
N GLY A 405 -33.95 9.42 -4.44
CA GLY A 405 -34.98 9.31 -3.40
C GLY A 405 -34.44 8.95 -2.01
N TYR A 406 -33.23 9.42 -1.66
CA TYR A 406 -32.65 9.24 -0.32
C TYR A 406 -33.15 10.34 0.63
N THR A 407 -33.63 9.97 1.83
CA THR A 407 -34.31 10.88 2.76
C THR A 407 -33.67 10.97 4.15
N PHE A 408 -32.55 10.27 4.36
CA PHE A 408 -31.71 10.46 5.55
C PHE A 408 -30.95 11.80 5.47
N PRO A 409 -30.80 12.56 6.58
CA PRO A 409 -30.04 13.81 6.56
C PRO A 409 -28.58 13.59 6.17
N VAL A 410 -28.07 14.45 5.30
CA VAL A 410 -26.67 14.51 4.86
C VAL A 410 -26.14 15.89 5.17
N VAL A 411 -25.27 15.98 6.17
CA VAL A 411 -24.65 17.25 6.57
C VAL A 411 -23.44 17.57 5.70
N PHE A 412 -23.25 18.86 5.40
CA PHE A 412 -22.19 19.34 4.52
C PHE A 412 -21.00 19.91 5.31
N ASP A 413 -19.88 19.20 5.33
CA ASP A 413 -18.58 19.75 5.76
C ASP A 413 -18.01 20.63 4.63
N GLU A 414 -18.54 21.84 4.46
CA GLU A 414 -18.11 22.77 3.39
C GLU A 414 -16.64 23.20 3.51
N THR A 415 -15.99 22.94 4.66
CA THR A 415 -14.60 23.36 4.95
C THR A 415 -13.55 22.23 4.87
N GLY A 416 -13.99 20.97 4.80
CA GLY A 416 -13.11 19.81 4.90
C GLY A 416 -12.40 19.67 6.26
N VAL A 417 -12.96 20.27 7.32
CA VAL A 417 -12.40 20.22 8.69
C VAL A 417 -12.91 18.99 9.44
N LEU A 418 -14.18 18.64 9.30
CA LEU A 418 -14.73 17.43 9.93
C LEU A 418 -14.11 16.17 9.36
N LEU A 419 -14.00 16.10 8.03
CA LEU A 419 -13.37 15.00 7.30
C LEU A 419 -11.92 14.75 7.75
N ARG A 420 -11.19 15.85 8.00
CA ARG A 420 -9.80 15.84 8.48
C ARG A 420 -9.68 15.44 9.93
N ASN A 421 -10.58 15.92 10.79
CA ASN A 421 -10.61 15.63 12.21
C ASN A 421 -10.95 14.14 12.48
N TYR A 422 -11.88 13.56 11.71
CA TYR A 422 -12.18 12.12 11.76
C TYR A 422 -11.16 11.24 11.00
N TYR A 423 -10.07 11.82 10.49
CA TYR A 423 -9.01 11.13 9.74
C TYR A 423 -9.54 10.28 8.57
N ILE A 424 -10.55 10.77 7.85
CA ILE A 424 -11.13 10.07 6.71
C ILE A 424 -10.12 10.02 5.56
N ASN A 425 -9.70 8.80 5.20
CA ASN A 425 -8.76 8.54 4.10
C ASN A 425 -9.35 7.62 3.01
N ALA A 426 -10.61 7.21 3.16
CA ALA A 426 -11.33 6.34 2.22
C ALA A 426 -12.85 6.52 2.38
N PHE A 427 -13.59 6.29 1.30
CA PHE A 427 -15.06 6.27 1.28
C PHE A 427 -15.59 4.91 0.82
N PRO A 428 -16.72 4.42 1.37
CA PRO A 428 -17.41 4.95 2.55
C PRO A 428 -16.61 4.68 3.83
N THR A 429 -16.78 5.53 4.84
CA THR A 429 -16.34 5.24 6.22
C THR A 429 -17.47 5.56 7.19
N THR A 430 -17.87 4.58 7.99
CA THR A 430 -18.97 4.71 8.95
C THR A 430 -18.44 4.64 10.38
N PHE A 431 -18.78 5.63 11.21
CA PHE A 431 -18.54 5.62 12.65
C PHE A 431 -19.84 5.27 13.40
N LEU A 432 -19.69 4.48 14.47
CA LEU A 432 -20.76 4.18 15.43
C LEU A 432 -20.42 4.87 16.74
N ILE A 433 -21.31 5.74 17.20
CA ILE A 433 -21.14 6.56 18.39
C ILE A 433 -22.20 6.13 19.42
N ASP A 434 -21.77 5.90 20.66
CA ASP A 434 -22.61 5.47 21.78
C ASP A 434 -23.42 6.61 22.40
N LYS A 435 -24.35 6.26 23.30
CA LYS A 435 -25.27 7.22 23.94
C LYS A 435 -24.56 8.31 24.76
N ASP A 436 -23.32 8.10 25.19
CA ASP A 436 -22.52 9.10 25.92
C ASP A 436 -21.78 10.06 24.98
N GLY A 437 -21.71 9.74 23.67
CA GLY A 437 -21.03 10.52 22.64
C GLY A 437 -19.61 10.05 22.34
N ASN A 438 -19.29 8.76 22.55
CA ASN A 438 -17.97 8.18 22.28
C ASN A 438 -18.02 7.21 21.10
N ILE A 439 -16.92 7.08 20.37
CA ILE A 439 -16.77 6.17 19.25
C ILE A 439 -16.68 4.73 19.79
N TYR A 440 -17.77 3.98 19.64
CA TYR A 440 -17.81 2.54 19.90
C TYR A 440 -16.97 1.76 18.87
N GLY A 441 -16.94 2.24 17.63
CA GLY A 441 -16.11 1.69 16.57
C GLY A 441 -16.33 2.39 15.23
N TYR A 442 -15.56 1.99 14.22
CA TYR A 442 -15.72 2.47 12.85
C TYR A 442 -15.42 1.36 11.84
N VAL A 443 -15.94 1.52 10.61
CA VAL A 443 -15.65 0.65 9.47
C VAL A 443 -15.38 1.49 8.23
N ALA A 444 -14.15 1.43 7.72
CA ALA A 444 -13.72 2.11 6.49
C ALA A 444 -13.93 1.25 5.24
N ALA A 445 -15.15 0.72 5.08
CA ALA A 445 -15.57 -0.14 3.98
C ALA A 445 -17.11 -0.18 3.87
N MET A 446 -17.61 -0.56 2.70
CA MET A 446 -19.05 -0.75 2.44
C MET A 446 -19.66 -1.81 3.38
N LEU A 447 -20.71 -1.44 4.10
CA LEU A 447 -21.55 -2.35 4.88
C LEU A 447 -22.69 -2.93 4.02
N SER A 448 -23.24 -4.07 4.46
CA SER A 448 -24.57 -4.53 4.05
C SER A 448 -25.60 -4.21 5.14
N LYS A 449 -26.90 -4.15 4.81
CA LYS A 449 -27.96 -3.92 5.81
C LYS A 449 -27.80 -4.79 7.06
N ASP A 450 -27.61 -6.11 6.89
CA ASP A 450 -27.46 -7.06 8.01
C ASP A 450 -26.29 -6.70 8.95
N LEU A 451 -25.22 -6.13 8.40
CA LEU A 451 -24.05 -5.72 9.17
C LEU A 451 -24.29 -4.38 9.88
N MET A 452 -24.91 -3.40 9.21
CA MET A 452 -25.36 -2.15 9.82
C MET A 452 -26.29 -2.44 11.02
N ASP A 453 -27.31 -3.28 10.79
CA ASP A 453 -28.26 -3.74 11.80
C ASP A 453 -27.57 -4.44 12.99
N SER A 454 -26.48 -5.16 12.74
CA SER A 454 -25.74 -5.85 13.78
C SER A 454 -24.87 -4.91 14.62
N VAL A 455 -24.22 -3.91 14.01
CA VAL A 455 -23.36 -2.96 14.75
C VAL A 455 -24.17 -1.88 15.48
N ILE A 456 -25.29 -1.42 14.91
CA ILE A 456 -26.23 -0.51 15.60
C ILE A 456 -26.76 -1.16 16.88
N LYS A 457 -27.23 -2.42 16.79
CA LYS A 457 -27.72 -3.18 17.96
C LYS A 457 -26.62 -3.42 19.00
N GLN A 458 -25.41 -3.81 18.59
CA GLN A 458 -24.27 -3.96 19.51
C GLN A 458 -23.90 -2.64 20.21
N THR A 459 -24.02 -1.50 19.53
CA THR A 459 -23.74 -0.18 20.11
C THR A 459 -24.84 0.17 21.14
N LEU A 460 -26.12 -0.01 20.78
CA LEU A 460 -27.28 0.17 21.68
C LEU A 460 -27.14 -0.69 22.94
N ASP A 461 -27.00 -2.01 22.79
CA ASP A 461 -26.86 -2.97 23.89
C ASP A 461 -25.70 -2.59 24.84
N SER A 462 -24.59 -2.12 24.28
CA SER A 462 -23.40 -1.72 25.05
C SER A 462 -23.45 -0.34 25.70
N SER A 463 -24.56 0.38 25.48
CA SER A 463 -24.87 1.69 26.08
C SER A 463 -25.91 1.58 27.21
N ASP A 464 -26.32 0.35 27.56
CA ASP A 464 -27.32 0.04 28.60
C ASP A 464 -26.75 -0.85 29.74
N GLU A 465 -25.43 -1.05 29.79
CA GLU A 465 -24.66 -1.68 30.90
C GLU A 465 -23.98 -0.64 31.82
#